data_AF-A0A7W7G7B6-F1
#
_entry.id   AF-A0A7W7G7B6-F1
#
_cell.length_a   1.000
_cell.length_b   1.000
_cell.length_c   1.000
_cell.angle_alpha   90.00
_cell.angle_beta   90.00
_cell.angle_gamma   90.00
#
_symmetry.space_group_name_H-M   'P 1'
#
loop_
_entity.id
_entity.type
_entity.pdbx_description
1 polymer ?
#
loop_
_entity_poly.entity_id
_entity_poly.type
_entity_poly.pdbx_seq_one_letter_code
_entity_poly.pdbx_strand_id
1 'polypeptide(L)'
;MRRWAAGLAAAALALLPAGCADLPEGVDGDLTDAWPAVPAAQQFRPTAACHPDVVAEGTIDNWSPVACTGPHLTETAVIADVTDGGVSADRGRAFRECSKRVNAFLGGDWRTGWLVLQPVLPGQAAWRGGARWFRCDLMETSPVNGELVRRSGSLKGALAGAGKLRMTCANPEVVDERVTAMHPVACSTGHTSEFAGLFVSKRATVSGLTPGELEKGCDTTIAEFAGIPDDGTVRNRVGWLGFPPDAASWKLGDRAVRCFLWLNGERMTGSYRNAGTRKLKIHYIYR
;
A
#
# COMPACT_ATOMS: atom_id res chain seq x y z
N MET A 1 -4.77 84.27 40.77
CA MET A 1 -3.73 84.62 41.77
C MET A 1 -3.55 83.39 42.66
N ARG A 2 -2.50 82.58 42.48
CA ARG A 2 -1.26 82.59 43.31
C ARG A 2 -1.61 82.53 44.82
N ARG A 3 -1.20 81.56 45.66
CA ARG A 3 0.03 80.73 45.62
C ARG A 3 0.08 79.84 46.92
N TRP A 4 0.90 78.77 46.91
CA TRP A 4 1.49 78.00 48.05
C TRP A 4 0.63 76.97 48.83
N ALA A 5 1.13 75.85 49.37
CA ALA A 5 2.29 74.96 49.16
C ALA A 5 2.19 73.81 50.21
N ALA A 6 2.88 72.70 49.95
CA ALA A 6 3.29 71.63 50.88
C ALA A 6 2.28 70.53 51.27
N GLY A 7 2.70 69.27 51.04
CA GLY A 7 2.05 68.06 51.53
C GLY A 7 2.53 66.76 50.87
N LEU A 8 3.83 66.44 50.96
CA LEU A 8 4.36 65.10 50.68
C LEU A 8 3.96 64.15 51.82
N ALA A 9 3.23 63.07 51.54
CA ALA A 9 3.31 61.83 52.33
C ALA A 9 2.88 60.64 51.48
N ALA A 10 3.75 59.64 51.45
CA ALA A 10 3.69 58.45 50.64
C ALA A 10 2.52 57.53 51.02
N ALA A 11 1.82 57.02 50.02
CA ALA A 11 1.07 55.78 50.11
C ALA A 11 1.48 54.89 48.93
N ALA A 12 2.70 54.38 48.99
CA ALA A 12 3.07 53.20 48.21
C ALA A 12 2.23 52.04 48.76
N LEU A 13 1.15 51.71 48.06
CA LEU A 13 0.45 50.45 48.28
C LEU A 13 1.47 49.33 48.07
N ALA A 14 1.84 48.66 49.16
CA ALA A 14 2.59 47.42 49.14
C ALA A 14 1.72 46.34 48.49
N LEU A 15 1.84 46.19 47.18
CA LEU A 15 1.56 44.92 46.50
C LEU A 15 2.63 43.93 46.96
N LEU A 16 2.34 43.24 48.05
CA LEU A 16 3.07 42.04 48.44
C LEU A 16 2.97 41.06 47.26
N PRO A 17 4.08 40.59 46.66
CA PRO A 17 4.00 39.39 45.87
C PRO A 17 3.69 38.27 46.87
N ALA A 18 2.44 37.80 46.87
CA ALA A 18 2.16 36.45 47.34
C ALA A 18 2.83 35.49 46.36
N GLY A 19 4.16 35.41 46.44
CA GLY A 19 4.92 34.37 45.79
C GLY A 19 4.38 33.05 46.30
N CYS A 20 4.03 32.16 45.37
CA CYS A 20 3.59 30.80 45.66
C CYS A 20 4.70 30.11 46.48
N ALA A 21 4.60 30.16 47.80
CA ALA A 21 5.59 29.60 48.71
C ALA A 21 5.27 28.15 49.10
N ASP A 22 4.07 27.68 48.77
CA ASP A 22 3.66 26.30 49.02
C ASP A 22 3.92 25.47 47.76
N LEU A 23 4.91 24.58 47.87
CA LEU A 23 5.15 23.55 46.87
C LEU A 23 3.95 22.59 46.84
N PRO A 24 3.55 22.08 45.66
CA PRO A 24 2.52 21.05 45.58
C PRO A 24 2.85 19.85 46.47
N GLU A 25 1.83 19.23 47.05
CA GLU A 25 1.99 18.04 47.89
C GLU A 25 2.82 16.97 47.15
N GLY A 26 3.91 16.51 47.78
CA GLY A 26 4.85 15.55 47.19
C GLY A 26 6.06 16.17 46.45
N VAL A 27 6.22 17.50 46.46
CA VAL A 27 7.39 18.20 45.93
C VAL A 27 8.12 18.87 47.10
N ASP A 28 9.33 18.42 47.41
CA ASP A 28 10.21 18.97 48.46
C ASP A 28 11.08 20.14 47.99
N GLY A 29 11.09 20.40 46.69
CA GLY A 29 11.82 21.51 46.08
C GLY A 29 13.31 21.24 45.87
N ASP A 30 13.75 20.01 46.15
CA ASP A 30 15.12 19.59 45.93
C ASP A 30 15.24 18.85 44.59
N LEU A 31 15.94 19.48 43.64
CA LEU A 31 16.16 18.92 42.30
C LEU A 31 17.35 17.95 42.25
N THR A 32 17.96 17.65 43.40
CA THR A 32 19.23 16.93 43.50
C THR A 32 19.15 15.65 44.31
N ASP A 33 18.04 15.38 45.01
CA ASP A 33 17.84 14.16 45.80
C ASP A 33 16.47 13.50 45.53
N ALA A 34 16.32 12.26 46.00
CA ALA A 34 15.07 11.46 46.00
C ALA A 34 14.29 11.28 44.66
N TRP A 35 14.78 11.75 43.51
CA TRP A 35 14.15 11.51 42.21
C TRP A 35 14.13 10.00 41.88
N PRO A 36 12.95 9.42 41.57
CA PRO A 36 12.89 8.09 41.00
C PRO A 36 13.77 8.03 39.75
N ALA A 37 14.51 6.93 39.58
CA ALA A 37 15.28 6.73 38.36
C ALA A 37 14.36 6.89 37.15
N VAL A 38 14.73 7.78 36.23
CA VAL A 38 13.97 7.97 34.99
C VAL A 38 13.87 6.61 34.30
N PRO A 39 12.65 6.10 34.01
CA PRO A 39 12.51 4.81 33.37
C PRO A 39 13.27 4.81 32.04
N ALA A 40 13.87 3.68 31.70
CA ALA A 40 14.58 3.53 30.44
C ALA A 40 13.66 3.93 29.26
N ALA A 41 14.17 4.76 28.36
CA ALA A 41 13.42 5.21 27.20
C ALA A 41 12.95 3.99 26.39
N GLN A 42 11.64 3.83 26.27
CA GLN A 42 11.05 2.78 25.46
C GLN A 42 10.97 3.25 24.00
N GLN A 43 11.43 2.41 23.09
CA GLN A 43 11.27 2.68 21.66
C GLN A 43 9.83 2.40 21.24
N PHE A 44 9.24 3.34 20.51
CA PHE A 44 7.96 3.13 19.86
C PHE A 44 8.03 1.94 18.88
N ARG A 45 7.10 0.99 19.06
CA ARG A 45 6.89 -0.15 18.17
C ARG A 45 5.41 -0.24 17.81
N PRO A 46 5.04 -0.24 16.52
CA PRO A 46 3.65 -0.36 16.12
C PRO A 46 3.09 -1.77 16.39
N THR A 47 1.76 -1.87 16.36
CA THR A 47 1.01 -3.14 16.36
C THR A 47 0.19 -3.28 15.08
N ALA A 48 -0.34 -4.46 14.78
CA ALA A 48 -1.22 -4.59 13.61
C ALA A 48 -2.50 -3.76 13.85
N ALA A 49 -2.81 -2.85 12.92
CA ALA A 49 -3.93 -1.92 13.05
C ALA A 49 -4.33 -1.35 11.67
N CYS A 50 -5.51 -0.74 11.60
CA CYS A 50 -5.94 0.06 10.47
C CYS A 50 -5.64 1.54 10.71
N HIS A 51 -5.34 2.29 9.65
CA HIS A 51 -5.01 3.72 9.74
C HIS A 51 -5.86 4.54 8.78
N PRO A 52 -6.27 5.75 9.19
CA PRO A 52 -7.13 6.60 8.36
C PRO A 52 -6.45 6.96 7.04
N ASP A 53 -5.11 7.09 7.02
CA ASP A 53 -4.35 7.60 5.89
C ASP A 53 -3.08 6.80 5.60
N VAL A 54 -2.43 7.12 4.48
CA VAL A 54 -1.14 6.57 4.05
C VAL A 54 -0.01 7.43 4.62
N VAL A 55 1.02 6.78 5.15
CA VAL A 55 2.22 7.46 5.66
C VAL A 55 3.47 6.92 4.97
N ALA A 56 4.45 7.79 4.68
CA ALA A 56 5.70 7.38 4.03
C ALA A 56 6.69 6.73 5.00
N GLU A 57 6.59 7.08 6.28
CA GLU A 57 7.37 6.58 7.41
C GLU A 57 6.47 6.58 8.65
N GLY A 58 6.76 5.71 9.62
CA GLY A 58 5.99 5.64 10.86
C GLY A 58 6.70 6.38 11.98
N THR A 59 5.96 7.27 12.63
CA THR A 59 6.38 8.05 13.80
C THR A 59 5.32 7.90 14.88
N ILE A 60 5.64 8.32 16.11
CA ILE A 60 4.63 8.36 17.17
C ILE A 60 3.52 9.37 16.85
N ASP A 61 3.86 10.50 16.22
CA ASP A 61 2.91 11.57 15.89
C ASP A 61 1.90 11.16 14.82
N ASN A 62 2.28 10.25 13.91
CA ASN A 62 1.38 9.71 12.89
C ASN A 62 0.78 8.34 13.25
N TRP A 63 1.02 7.86 14.46
CA TRP A 63 0.42 6.64 14.98
C TRP A 63 -0.96 6.92 15.57
N SER A 64 -1.98 6.89 14.71
CA SER A 64 -3.39 7.08 15.09
C SER A 64 -4.25 5.94 14.55
N PRO A 65 -4.17 4.74 15.16
CA PRO A 65 -4.92 3.59 14.69
C PRO A 65 -6.43 3.79 14.88
N VAL A 66 -7.19 3.32 13.90
CA VAL A 66 -8.66 3.31 13.93
C VAL A 66 -9.17 1.88 13.91
N ALA A 67 -10.42 1.68 14.33
CA ALA A 67 -11.07 0.39 14.19
C ALA A 67 -11.19 0.02 12.70
N CYS A 68 -10.77 -1.19 12.34
CA CYS A 68 -10.88 -1.67 10.95
C CYS A 68 -12.33 -1.79 10.47
N THR A 69 -13.31 -1.82 11.37
CA THR A 69 -14.74 -1.75 11.02
C THR A 69 -15.17 -0.35 10.57
N GLY A 70 -14.39 0.69 10.89
CA GLY A 70 -14.59 2.05 10.44
C GLY A 70 -13.80 2.38 9.16
N PRO A 71 -14.04 3.57 8.56
CA PRO A 71 -13.37 4.01 7.35
C PRO A 71 -11.85 4.17 7.53
N HIS A 72 -11.05 3.51 6.69
CA HIS A 72 -9.59 3.59 6.70
C HIS A 72 -9.01 3.39 5.30
N LEU A 73 -7.79 3.87 5.06
CA LEU A 73 -7.09 3.70 3.78
C LEU A 73 -6.06 2.57 3.81
N THR A 74 -5.49 2.29 4.99
CA THR A 74 -4.40 1.32 5.11
C THR A 74 -4.67 0.33 6.24
N GLU A 75 -4.22 -0.90 6.05
CA GLU A 75 -4.19 -1.93 7.09
C GLU A 75 -2.80 -2.54 7.20
N THR A 76 -2.24 -2.48 8.41
CA THR A 76 -0.98 -3.12 8.74
C THR A 76 -1.20 -4.61 8.94
N ALA A 77 -0.79 -5.42 7.95
CA ALA A 77 -0.96 -6.87 7.97
C ALA A 77 0.16 -7.60 8.73
N VAL A 78 1.39 -7.08 8.65
CA VAL A 78 2.59 -7.72 9.18
C VAL A 78 3.51 -6.67 9.78
N ILE A 79 4.16 -7.01 10.89
CA ILE A 79 5.22 -6.22 11.52
C ILE A 79 6.41 -7.14 11.77
N ALA A 80 7.60 -6.68 11.42
CA ALA A 80 8.83 -7.45 11.58
C ALA A 80 10.03 -6.52 11.78
N ASP A 81 11.17 -7.10 12.13
CA ASP A 81 12.40 -6.35 12.35
C ASP A 81 13.22 -6.23 11.07
N VAL A 82 13.90 -5.09 10.92
CA VAL A 82 14.92 -4.89 9.88
C VAL A 82 16.30 -5.00 10.51
N THR A 83 17.26 -5.54 9.76
CA THR A 83 18.68 -5.54 10.12
C THR A 83 19.31 -4.17 9.85
N ASP A 84 20.39 -3.78 10.53
CA ASP A 84 21.04 -2.44 10.53
C ASP A 84 21.63 -1.92 9.20
N GLY A 85 21.07 -2.23 8.03
CA GLY A 85 21.62 -1.84 6.73
C GLY A 85 21.27 -0.42 6.26
N GLY A 86 20.58 0.37 7.09
CA GLY A 86 20.15 1.75 6.83
C GLY A 86 18.81 1.85 6.08
N VAL A 87 18.02 2.90 6.39
CA VAL A 87 16.60 3.07 5.96
C VAL A 87 16.36 2.80 4.46
N SER A 88 17.22 3.30 3.57
CA SER A 88 17.03 3.15 2.12
C SER A 88 17.23 1.70 1.66
N ALA A 89 18.31 1.06 2.08
CA ALA A 89 18.58 -0.33 1.75
C ALA A 89 17.58 -1.28 2.44
N ASP A 90 17.14 -0.92 3.64
CA ASP A 90 16.13 -1.66 4.39
C ASP A 90 14.73 -1.53 3.80
N ARG A 91 14.40 -0.45 3.08
CA ARG A 91 13.09 -0.32 2.41
C ARG A 91 12.88 -1.38 1.32
N GLY A 92 13.89 -1.67 0.50
CA GLY A 92 13.81 -2.73 -0.51
C GLY A 92 13.78 -4.14 0.11
N ARG A 93 14.50 -4.37 1.22
CA ARG A 93 14.42 -5.62 2.00
C ARG A 93 13.04 -5.80 2.61
N ALA A 94 12.52 -4.77 3.26
CA ALA A 94 11.19 -4.72 3.85
C ALA A 94 10.12 -5.00 2.80
N PHE A 95 10.21 -4.40 1.60
CA PHE A 95 9.28 -4.70 0.51
C PHE A 95 9.26 -6.20 0.17
N ARG A 96 10.43 -6.83 -0.02
CA ARG A 96 10.51 -8.26 -0.36
C ARG A 96 9.93 -9.16 0.72
N GLU A 97 10.21 -8.85 1.99
CA GLU A 97 9.65 -9.58 3.12
C GLU A 97 8.14 -9.39 3.24
N CYS A 98 7.67 -8.14 3.14
CA CYS A 98 6.25 -7.82 3.10
C CYS A 98 5.54 -8.58 1.99
N SER A 99 6.09 -8.53 0.77
CA SER A 99 5.50 -9.13 -0.43
C SER A 99 5.26 -10.63 -0.29
N LYS A 100 6.08 -11.32 0.51
CA LYS A 100 5.90 -12.73 0.84
C LYS A 100 4.89 -12.92 1.98
N ARG A 101 5.05 -12.18 3.08
CA ARG A 101 4.32 -12.44 4.34
C ARG A 101 2.86 -12.01 4.28
N VAL A 102 2.53 -10.95 3.54
CA VAL A 102 1.13 -10.49 3.41
C VAL A 102 0.22 -11.50 2.71
N ASN A 103 0.77 -12.42 1.93
CA ASN A 103 -0.02 -13.43 1.23
C ASN A 103 -0.75 -14.37 2.20
N ALA A 104 -0.13 -14.70 3.34
CA ALA A 104 -0.77 -15.50 4.39
C ALA A 104 -1.92 -14.74 5.07
N PHE A 105 -1.75 -13.42 5.26
CA PHE A 105 -2.80 -12.56 5.81
C PHE A 105 -3.99 -12.45 4.86
N LEU A 106 -3.74 -12.29 3.56
CA LEU A 106 -4.76 -12.16 2.52
C LEU A 106 -5.41 -13.48 2.11
N GLY A 107 -4.73 -14.61 2.32
CA GLY A 107 -5.14 -15.92 1.79
C GLY A 107 -4.82 -16.13 0.30
N GLY A 108 -3.95 -15.31 -0.30
CA GLY A 108 -3.56 -15.37 -1.71
C GLY A 108 -2.48 -14.35 -2.06
N ASP A 109 -1.91 -14.41 -3.27
CA ASP A 109 -0.92 -13.42 -3.72
C ASP A 109 -1.57 -12.04 -3.86
N TRP A 110 -1.08 -11.06 -3.09
CA TRP A 110 -1.61 -9.69 -3.07
C TRP A 110 -1.68 -9.05 -4.46
N ARG A 111 -0.79 -9.45 -5.38
CA ARG A 111 -0.75 -8.94 -6.75
C ARG A 111 -1.91 -9.39 -7.62
N THR A 112 -2.66 -10.41 -7.19
CA THR A 112 -3.87 -10.90 -7.84
C THR A 112 -5.13 -10.15 -7.41
N GLY A 113 -5.00 -9.24 -6.43
CA GLY A 113 -6.07 -8.32 -6.05
C GLY A 113 -5.83 -6.90 -6.56
N TRP A 114 -6.89 -6.09 -6.48
CA TRP A 114 -6.84 -4.63 -6.62
C TRP A 114 -6.22 -4.00 -5.37
N LEU A 115 -4.99 -4.38 -5.09
CA LEU A 115 -4.22 -4.00 -3.92
C LEU A 115 -2.89 -3.40 -4.31
N VAL A 116 -2.38 -2.56 -3.42
CA VAL A 116 -1.00 -2.09 -3.40
C VAL A 116 -0.39 -2.37 -2.02
N LEU A 117 0.92 -2.57 -2.01
CA LEU A 117 1.69 -2.91 -0.82
C LEU A 117 2.76 -1.86 -0.58
N GLN A 118 2.80 -1.32 0.64
CA GLN A 118 3.82 -0.36 1.06
C GLN A 118 4.51 -0.82 2.35
N PRO A 119 5.84 -1.01 2.35
CA PRO A 119 6.59 -1.11 3.60
C PRO A 119 6.73 0.28 4.23
N VAL A 120 6.35 0.39 5.50
CA VAL A 120 6.54 1.59 6.31
C VAL A 120 7.61 1.30 7.36
N LEU A 121 8.66 2.11 7.34
CA LEU A 121 9.81 2.03 8.26
C LEU A 121 9.72 3.16 9.30
N PRO A 122 10.42 3.05 10.44
CA PRO A 122 10.57 4.15 11.39
C PRO A 122 11.07 5.42 10.70
N GLY A 123 10.52 6.57 11.10
CA GLY A 123 11.05 7.85 10.69
C GLY A 123 12.50 8.05 11.15
N GLN A 124 13.21 8.99 10.53
CA GLN A 124 14.66 9.14 10.74
C GLN A 124 15.07 9.34 12.21
N ALA A 125 14.29 10.08 12.99
CA ALA A 125 14.56 10.30 14.41
C ALA A 125 14.44 8.99 15.22
N ALA A 126 13.36 8.23 15.00
CA ALA A 126 13.16 6.92 15.63
C ALA A 126 14.26 5.93 15.21
N TRP A 127 14.67 5.95 13.94
CA TRP A 127 15.78 5.14 13.44
C TRP A 127 17.11 5.48 14.15
N ARG A 128 17.45 6.77 14.28
CA ARG A 128 18.64 7.21 15.03
C ARG A 128 18.56 6.84 16.51
N GLY A 129 17.35 6.86 17.07
CA GLY A 129 17.06 6.39 18.43
C GLY A 129 17.11 4.87 18.58
N GLY A 130 17.38 4.12 17.50
CA GLY A 130 17.58 2.67 17.49
C GLY A 130 16.37 1.83 17.08
N ALA A 131 15.26 2.43 16.65
CA ALA A 131 14.10 1.66 16.19
C ALA A 131 14.46 0.84 14.94
N ARG A 132 14.19 -0.46 14.99
CA ARG A 132 14.47 -1.42 13.91
C ARG A 132 13.26 -2.31 13.65
N TRP A 133 12.26 -1.72 13.02
CA TRP A 133 11.09 -2.44 12.57
C TRP A 133 10.67 -2.00 11.18
N PHE A 134 9.77 -2.74 10.56
CA PHE A 134 8.98 -2.31 9.43
C PHE A 134 7.59 -2.90 9.58
N ARG A 135 6.61 -2.22 9.00
CA ARG A 135 5.25 -2.72 8.87
C ARG A 135 4.83 -2.78 7.42
N CYS A 136 4.00 -3.76 7.09
CA CYS A 136 3.51 -4.03 5.74
C CYS A 136 2.08 -3.53 5.64
N ASP A 137 1.93 -2.33 5.10
CA ASP A 137 0.63 -1.69 4.93
C ASP A 137 0.05 -2.07 3.57
N LEU A 138 -1.19 -2.54 3.57
CA LEU A 138 -1.96 -2.86 2.38
C LEU A 138 -3.03 -1.79 2.16
N MET A 139 -3.26 -1.43 0.90
CA MET A 139 -4.36 -0.55 0.50
C MET A 139 -5.12 -1.14 -0.68
N GLU A 140 -6.42 -0.89 -0.75
CA GLU A 140 -7.22 -1.17 -1.95
C GLU A 140 -7.14 -0.02 -2.93
N THR A 141 -7.05 -0.37 -4.21
CA THR A 141 -7.11 0.56 -5.33
C THR A 141 -8.39 0.33 -6.12
N SER A 142 -9.02 1.40 -6.55
CA SER A 142 -10.13 1.33 -7.50
C SER A 142 -9.61 0.91 -8.88
N PRO A 143 -10.21 -0.12 -9.50
CA PRO A 143 -9.82 -0.54 -10.85
C PRO A 143 -10.26 0.47 -11.94
N VAL A 144 -11.14 1.41 -11.60
CA VAL A 144 -11.71 2.37 -12.56
C VAL A 144 -10.80 3.59 -12.72
N ASN A 145 -10.21 4.09 -11.63
CA ASN A 145 -9.42 5.32 -11.65
C ASN A 145 -8.07 5.20 -10.93
N GLY A 146 -7.74 4.02 -10.38
CA GLY A 146 -6.48 3.78 -9.68
C GLY A 146 -6.38 4.41 -8.28
N GLU A 147 -7.40 5.15 -7.84
CA GLU A 147 -7.38 5.84 -6.54
C GLU A 147 -7.47 4.86 -5.37
N LEU A 148 -6.95 5.27 -4.22
CA LEU A 148 -7.07 4.48 -3.00
C LEU A 148 -8.51 4.50 -2.49
N VAL A 149 -9.02 3.32 -2.16
CA VAL A 149 -10.38 3.15 -1.64
C VAL A 149 -10.37 3.25 -0.13
N ARG A 150 -11.14 4.20 0.41
CA ARG A 150 -11.45 4.25 1.84
C ARG A 150 -12.44 3.16 2.17
N ARG A 151 -11.96 2.09 2.80
CA ARG A 151 -12.73 0.88 3.05
C ARG A 151 -13.21 0.80 4.49
N SER A 152 -14.23 -0.02 4.71
CA SER A 152 -14.61 -0.54 6.02
C SER A 152 -14.53 -2.06 5.98
N GLY A 153 -13.92 -2.66 7.00
CA GLY A 153 -13.63 -4.09 7.07
C GLY A 153 -12.18 -4.42 6.71
N SER A 154 -11.65 -5.41 7.44
CA SER A 154 -10.28 -5.92 7.26
C SER A 154 -10.10 -6.64 5.92
N LEU A 155 -8.90 -6.54 5.37
CA LEU A 155 -8.36 -7.28 4.23
C LEU A 155 -7.99 -8.73 4.58
N LYS A 156 -8.04 -9.14 5.84
CA LYS A 156 -7.69 -10.50 6.26
C LYS A 156 -8.56 -11.53 5.53
N GLY A 157 -7.92 -12.45 4.81
CA GLY A 157 -8.57 -13.50 4.03
C GLY A 157 -9.29 -13.00 2.77
N ALA A 158 -9.15 -11.73 2.38
CA ALA A 158 -9.89 -11.15 1.28
C ALA A 158 -9.58 -11.76 -0.11
N LEU A 159 -8.49 -12.51 -0.24
CA LEU A 159 -8.08 -13.22 -1.46
C LEU A 159 -8.22 -14.75 -1.34
N ALA A 160 -8.75 -15.28 -0.23
CA ALA A 160 -8.92 -16.72 -0.04
C ALA A 160 -10.00 -17.34 -0.96
N GLY A 161 -10.90 -16.52 -1.50
CA GLY A 161 -12.02 -16.96 -2.33
C GLY A 161 -12.31 -16.04 -3.50
N ALA A 162 -13.55 -16.12 -4.01
CA ALA A 162 -14.07 -15.12 -4.93
C ALA A 162 -14.48 -13.87 -4.15
N GLY A 163 -14.24 -12.69 -4.71
CA GLY A 163 -14.58 -11.42 -4.07
C GLY A 163 -14.23 -10.25 -4.96
N LYS A 164 -14.80 -9.07 -4.67
CA LYS A 164 -14.61 -7.85 -5.46
C LYS A 164 -13.15 -7.40 -5.55
N LEU A 165 -12.36 -7.73 -4.52
CA LEU A 165 -10.94 -7.42 -4.46
C LEU A 165 -10.11 -8.26 -5.43
N ARG A 166 -10.52 -9.49 -5.74
CA ARG A 166 -9.75 -10.39 -6.60
C ARG A 166 -9.99 -10.02 -8.06
N MET A 167 -8.91 -9.88 -8.82
CA MET A 167 -9.00 -9.66 -10.26
C MET A 167 -9.55 -10.92 -10.94
N THR A 168 -10.59 -10.72 -11.75
CA THR A 168 -11.27 -11.78 -12.50
C THR A 168 -11.65 -11.24 -13.88
N CYS A 169 -12.93 -11.17 -14.20
CA CYS A 169 -13.43 -10.68 -15.48
C CYS A 169 -13.72 -9.18 -15.41
N ALA A 170 -13.46 -8.48 -16.51
CA ALA A 170 -13.65 -7.04 -16.61
C ALA A 170 -14.02 -6.60 -18.04
N ASN A 171 -14.58 -5.41 -18.14
CA ASN A 171 -14.66 -4.66 -19.39
C ASN A 171 -13.70 -3.47 -19.27
N PRO A 172 -12.54 -3.48 -19.96
CA PRO A 172 -11.67 -2.32 -20.05
C PRO A 172 -12.33 -1.19 -20.85
N GLU A 173 -12.10 0.04 -20.43
CA GLU A 173 -12.25 1.24 -21.28
C GLU A 173 -10.91 1.53 -21.95
N VAL A 174 -10.93 1.74 -23.27
CA VAL A 174 -9.72 1.98 -24.07
C VAL A 174 -9.88 3.29 -24.83
N VAL A 175 -8.94 4.22 -24.60
CA VAL A 175 -8.84 5.52 -25.28
C VAL A 175 -7.44 5.66 -25.84
N ASP A 176 -7.30 5.98 -27.13
CA ASP A 176 -6.01 6.14 -27.82
C ASP A 176 -5.03 4.99 -27.54
N GLU A 177 -5.51 3.75 -27.70
CA GLU A 177 -4.76 2.50 -27.47
C GLU A 177 -4.28 2.27 -26.02
N ARG A 178 -4.82 3.03 -25.05
CA ARG A 178 -4.52 2.88 -23.62
C ARG A 178 -5.75 2.49 -22.83
N VAL A 179 -5.58 1.56 -21.90
CA VAL A 179 -6.62 1.25 -20.92
C VAL A 179 -6.70 2.39 -19.91
N THR A 180 -7.84 3.06 -19.84
CA THR A 180 -8.10 4.17 -18.90
C THR A 180 -8.84 3.71 -17.65
N ALA A 181 -9.67 2.67 -17.78
CA ALA A 181 -10.41 2.08 -16.67
C ALA A 181 -10.57 0.57 -16.86
N MET A 182 -10.63 -0.16 -15.74
CA MET A 182 -11.06 -1.56 -15.71
C MET A 182 -12.38 -1.63 -14.93
N HIS A 183 -13.44 -2.11 -15.56
CA HIS A 183 -14.73 -2.31 -14.89
C HIS A 183 -14.94 -3.80 -14.57
N PRO A 184 -14.71 -4.25 -13.32
CA PRO A 184 -14.91 -5.65 -12.96
C PRO A 184 -16.37 -6.05 -13.13
N VAL A 185 -16.59 -7.24 -13.67
CA VAL A 185 -17.92 -7.83 -13.85
C VAL A 185 -17.89 -9.31 -13.51
N ALA A 186 -19.05 -9.89 -13.22
CA ALA A 186 -19.15 -11.33 -13.06
C ALA A 186 -18.77 -12.03 -14.39
N CYS A 187 -17.96 -13.09 -14.32
CA CYS A 187 -17.57 -13.85 -15.51
C CYS A 187 -18.75 -14.52 -16.22
N SER A 188 -19.87 -14.76 -15.51
CA SER A 188 -21.12 -15.25 -16.09
C SER A 188 -21.80 -14.21 -16.98
N THR A 189 -21.48 -12.93 -16.80
CA THR A 189 -21.92 -11.85 -17.68
C THR A 189 -20.95 -11.74 -18.84
N GLY A 190 -21.46 -11.31 -20.00
CA GLY A 190 -20.60 -11.00 -21.14
C GLY A 190 -19.49 -10.04 -20.71
N HIS A 191 -18.24 -10.31 -21.09
CA HIS A 191 -17.08 -9.46 -20.80
C HIS A 191 -16.04 -9.57 -21.92
N THR A 192 -15.10 -8.64 -21.99
CA THR A 192 -14.07 -8.63 -23.04
C THR A 192 -12.67 -8.89 -22.50
N SER A 193 -12.48 -8.95 -21.18
CA SER A 193 -11.19 -9.23 -20.56
C SER A 193 -11.28 -10.12 -19.33
N GLU A 194 -10.29 -10.98 -19.13
CA GLU A 194 -10.17 -11.84 -17.95
C GLU A 194 -8.72 -11.90 -17.44
N PHE A 195 -8.53 -11.75 -16.13
CA PHE A 195 -7.22 -11.83 -15.48
C PHE A 195 -6.65 -13.25 -15.64
N ALA A 196 -5.55 -13.34 -16.39
CA ALA A 196 -4.90 -14.62 -16.70
C ALA A 196 -3.86 -14.99 -15.63
N GLY A 197 -3.10 -14.01 -15.13
CA GLY A 197 -2.07 -14.23 -14.13
C GLY A 197 -1.01 -13.15 -14.07
N LEU A 198 0.17 -13.54 -13.58
CA LEU A 198 1.31 -12.64 -13.36
C LEU A 198 2.50 -13.09 -14.20
N PHE A 199 3.07 -12.16 -14.96
CA PHE A 199 4.38 -12.32 -15.60
C PHE A 199 5.45 -11.60 -14.78
N VAL A 200 6.49 -12.32 -14.34
CA VAL A 200 7.58 -11.70 -13.56
C VAL A 200 8.76 -11.34 -14.45
N SER A 201 9.00 -10.04 -14.62
CA SER A 201 10.12 -9.53 -15.42
C SER A 201 11.47 -9.65 -14.69
N LYS A 202 12.54 -9.89 -15.46
CA LYS A 202 13.92 -9.89 -14.96
C LYS A 202 14.62 -8.54 -15.17
N ARG A 203 13.93 -7.53 -15.73
CA ARG A 203 14.53 -6.23 -16.05
C ARG A 203 14.81 -5.42 -14.78
N ALA A 204 15.95 -4.73 -14.77
CA ALA A 204 16.37 -3.90 -13.64
C ALA A 204 15.42 -2.70 -13.44
N THR A 205 15.01 -2.06 -14.54
CA THR A 205 14.08 -0.92 -14.56
C THR A 205 12.85 -1.24 -15.40
N VAL A 206 11.72 -0.57 -15.10
CA VAL A 206 10.50 -0.68 -15.89
C VAL A 206 10.69 -0.19 -17.33
N SER A 207 11.49 0.85 -17.53
CA SER A 207 11.83 1.38 -18.87
C SER A 207 12.63 0.39 -19.74
N GLY A 208 13.26 -0.61 -19.12
CA GLY A 208 13.97 -1.67 -19.83
C GLY A 208 13.06 -2.81 -20.29
N LEU A 209 11.78 -2.83 -19.87
CA LEU A 209 10.80 -3.80 -20.33
C LEU A 209 10.29 -3.37 -21.71
N THR A 210 10.65 -4.12 -22.74
CA THR A 210 10.22 -3.80 -24.11
C THR A 210 8.78 -4.25 -24.38
N PRO A 211 8.07 -3.65 -25.36
CA PRO A 211 6.75 -4.12 -25.75
C PRO A 211 6.71 -5.61 -26.13
N GLY A 212 7.74 -6.10 -26.83
CA GLY A 212 7.81 -7.52 -27.22
C GLY A 212 8.05 -8.48 -26.05
N GLU A 213 8.77 -8.05 -25.00
CA GLU A 213 8.90 -8.84 -23.77
C GLU A 213 7.61 -8.88 -22.97
N LEU A 214 6.89 -7.75 -22.93
CA LEU A 214 5.61 -7.66 -22.28
C LEU A 214 4.55 -8.51 -22.99
N GLU A 215 4.47 -8.43 -24.32
CA GLU A 215 3.64 -9.29 -25.17
C GLU A 215 3.94 -10.76 -24.90
N LYS A 216 5.20 -11.18 -25.06
CA LYS A 216 5.60 -12.58 -24.85
C LYS A 216 5.27 -13.06 -23.44
N GLY A 217 5.56 -12.26 -22.41
CA GLY A 217 5.28 -12.62 -21.03
C GLY A 217 3.79 -12.79 -20.75
N CYS A 218 2.95 -11.90 -21.28
CA CYS A 218 1.50 -12.03 -21.14
C CYS A 218 0.92 -13.14 -22.00
N ASP A 219 1.41 -13.36 -23.23
CA ASP A 219 1.00 -14.47 -24.09
C ASP A 219 1.26 -15.83 -23.42
N THR A 220 2.46 -16.05 -22.86
CA THR A 220 2.78 -17.27 -22.10
C THR A 220 1.82 -17.45 -20.91
N THR A 221 1.55 -16.37 -20.17
CA THR A 221 0.63 -16.39 -19.03
C THR A 221 -0.81 -16.73 -19.45
N ILE A 222 -1.26 -16.18 -20.58
CA ILE A 222 -2.58 -16.43 -21.16
C ILE A 222 -2.67 -17.86 -21.69
N ALA A 223 -1.61 -18.37 -22.31
CA ALA A 223 -1.56 -19.74 -22.81
C ALA A 223 -1.74 -20.77 -21.68
N GLU A 224 -1.02 -20.60 -20.58
CA GLU A 224 -1.16 -21.40 -19.36
C GLU A 224 -2.57 -21.29 -18.78
N PHE A 225 -3.07 -20.07 -18.62
CA PHE A 225 -4.41 -19.81 -18.09
C PHE A 225 -5.51 -20.48 -18.91
N ALA A 226 -5.47 -20.36 -20.23
CA ALA A 226 -6.49 -20.84 -21.14
C ALA A 226 -6.32 -22.33 -21.52
N GLY A 227 -5.21 -22.96 -21.15
CA GLY A 227 -4.89 -24.34 -21.54
C GLY A 227 -4.70 -24.50 -23.04
N ILE A 228 -3.99 -23.56 -23.68
CA ILE A 228 -3.60 -23.63 -25.11
C ILE A 228 -2.08 -23.71 -25.25
N PRO A 229 -1.55 -24.21 -26.38
CA PRO A 229 -0.10 -24.23 -26.61
C PRO A 229 0.51 -22.83 -26.62
N ASP A 230 1.66 -22.68 -25.96
CA ASP A 230 2.54 -21.50 -26.09
C ASP A 230 3.51 -21.73 -27.26
N ASP A 231 2.96 -21.69 -28.48
CA ASP A 231 3.66 -21.99 -29.75
C ASP A 231 3.85 -20.75 -30.63
N GLY A 232 3.75 -19.56 -30.04
CA GLY A 232 3.81 -18.28 -30.75
C GLY A 232 2.53 -17.91 -31.51
N THR A 233 1.50 -18.76 -31.49
CA THR A 233 0.20 -18.47 -32.14
C THR A 233 -0.83 -17.83 -31.21
N VAL A 234 -0.50 -17.58 -29.93
CA VAL A 234 -1.42 -16.96 -28.95
C VAL A 234 -1.96 -15.63 -29.46
N ARG A 235 -1.08 -14.76 -29.97
CA ARG A 235 -1.42 -13.48 -30.63
C ARG A 235 -2.44 -13.59 -31.77
N ASN A 236 -2.53 -14.76 -32.40
CA ASN A 236 -3.45 -15.03 -33.53
C ASN A 236 -4.84 -15.46 -33.05
N ARG A 237 -4.98 -15.72 -31.74
CA ARG A 237 -6.20 -16.22 -31.08
C ARG A 237 -6.84 -15.16 -30.20
N VAL A 238 -6.01 -14.44 -29.43
CA VAL A 238 -6.45 -13.46 -28.41
C VAL A 238 -5.48 -12.30 -28.33
N GLY A 239 -5.97 -11.15 -27.87
CA GLY A 239 -5.13 -10.05 -27.43
C GLY A 239 -4.76 -10.16 -25.95
N TRP A 240 -3.91 -9.25 -25.51
CA TRP A 240 -3.45 -9.15 -24.12
C TRP A 240 -3.54 -7.71 -23.62
N LEU A 241 -3.75 -7.54 -22.32
CA LEU A 241 -3.53 -6.28 -21.61
C LEU A 241 -2.52 -6.52 -20.49
N GLY A 242 -1.49 -5.69 -20.43
CA GLY A 242 -0.40 -5.83 -19.47
C GLY A 242 -0.22 -4.57 -18.65
N PHE A 243 -0.26 -4.71 -17.32
CA PHE A 243 -0.09 -3.62 -16.37
C PHE A 243 1.18 -3.84 -15.56
N PRO A 244 2.34 -3.28 -15.98
CA PRO A 244 3.55 -3.31 -15.18
C PRO A 244 3.40 -2.41 -13.94
N PRO A 245 4.10 -2.73 -12.84
CA PRO A 245 4.23 -1.80 -11.72
C PRO A 245 4.87 -0.48 -12.16
N ASP A 246 4.53 0.61 -11.47
CA ASP A 246 5.16 1.91 -11.72
C ASP A 246 6.66 1.91 -11.34
N ALA A 247 7.38 2.97 -11.72
CA ALA A 247 8.81 3.06 -11.49
C ALA A 247 9.19 3.01 -10.00
N ALA A 248 8.32 3.50 -9.10
CA ALA A 248 8.55 3.49 -7.66
C ALA A 248 8.45 2.06 -7.08
N SER A 249 7.39 1.34 -7.42
CA SER A 249 7.17 -0.07 -7.06
C SER A 249 8.25 -0.96 -7.67
N TRP A 250 8.65 -0.66 -8.91
CA TRP A 250 9.78 -1.33 -9.56
C TRP A 250 11.09 -1.07 -8.81
N LYS A 251 11.35 0.15 -8.32
CA LYS A 251 12.55 0.40 -7.51
C LYS A 251 12.56 -0.39 -6.19
N LEU A 252 11.38 -0.62 -5.60
CA LEU A 252 11.23 -1.42 -4.37
C LEU A 252 11.42 -2.92 -4.58
N GLY A 253 11.27 -3.39 -5.82
CA GLY A 253 11.48 -4.79 -6.19
C GLY A 253 10.24 -5.48 -6.72
N ASP A 254 9.13 -4.76 -6.95
CA ASP A 254 8.00 -5.36 -7.65
C ASP A 254 8.33 -5.54 -9.13
N ARG A 255 8.19 -6.76 -9.63
CA ARG A 255 8.52 -7.14 -11.01
C ARG A 255 7.37 -7.84 -11.70
N ALA A 256 6.23 -8.00 -11.02
CA ALA A 256 5.11 -8.76 -11.52
C ALA A 256 4.17 -7.86 -12.33
N VAL A 257 4.11 -8.12 -13.61
CA VAL A 257 3.14 -7.54 -14.54
C VAL A 257 1.84 -8.31 -14.40
N ARG A 258 0.73 -7.59 -14.25
CA ARG A 258 -0.61 -8.18 -14.30
C ARG A 258 -1.03 -8.36 -15.76
N CYS A 259 -1.33 -9.59 -16.15
CA CYS A 259 -1.70 -9.93 -17.53
C CYS A 259 -3.17 -10.36 -17.60
N PHE A 260 -3.89 -9.77 -18.55
CA PHE A 260 -5.27 -10.12 -18.87
C PHE A 260 -5.36 -10.63 -20.30
N LEU A 261 -6.12 -11.70 -20.50
CA LEU A 261 -6.65 -12.06 -21.82
C LEU A 261 -7.63 -10.95 -22.23
N TRP A 262 -7.59 -10.54 -23.50
CA TRP A 262 -8.51 -9.57 -24.05
C TRP A 262 -9.01 -9.96 -25.43
N LEU A 263 -10.32 -9.81 -25.64
CA LEU A 263 -10.97 -9.94 -26.94
C LEU A 263 -11.37 -8.56 -27.45
N ASN A 264 -10.85 -8.19 -28.62
CA ASN A 264 -11.22 -6.94 -29.27
C ASN A 264 -12.52 -7.13 -30.07
N GLY A 265 -13.61 -6.52 -29.63
CA GLY A 265 -14.92 -6.56 -30.30
C GLY A 265 -15.78 -7.81 -30.01
N GLU A 266 -15.18 -8.94 -29.63
CA GLU A 266 -15.93 -10.14 -29.21
C GLU A 266 -16.15 -10.20 -27.70
N ARG A 267 -17.23 -10.87 -27.27
CA ARG A 267 -17.55 -11.07 -25.85
C ARG A 267 -17.35 -12.52 -25.42
N MET A 268 -16.71 -12.68 -24.28
CA MET A 268 -16.61 -13.91 -23.53
C MET A 268 -17.86 -14.13 -22.68
N THR A 269 -18.38 -15.36 -22.66
CA THR A 269 -19.38 -15.82 -21.68
C THR A 269 -18.77 -16.95 -20.85
N GLY A 270 -18.78 -16.78 -19.54
CA GLY A 270 -18.05 -17.63 -18.61
C GLY A 270 -16.54 -17.41 -18.67
N SER A 271 -15.82 -18.00 -17.72
CA SER A 271 -14.36 -17.97 -17.70
C SER A 271 -13.77 -18.70 -18.93
N TYR A 272 -12.63 -18.22 -19.39
CA TYR A 272 -11.79 -18.83 -20.42
C TYR A 272 -10.66 -19.66 -19.83
N ARG A 273 -10.60 -19.83 -18.51
CA ARG A 273 -9.67 -20.74 -17.85
C ARG A 273 -9.85 -22.15 -18.42
N ASN A 274 -8.76 -22.77 -18.88
CA ASN A 274 -8.76 -24.10 -19.50
C ASN A 274 -9.77 -24.27 -20.66
N ALA A 275 -10.11 -23.19 -21.37
CA ALA A 275 -11.07 -23.25 -22.47
C ALA A 275 -10.54 -23.99 -23.71
N GLY A 276 -9.22 -24.08 -23.86
CA GLY A 276 -8.55 -24.77 -24.95
C GLY A 276 -8.75 -24.11 -26.32
N THR A 277 -8.16 -24.73 -27.35
CA THR A 277 -8.09 -24.19 -28.71
C THR A 277 -9.43 -24.19 -29.45
N ARG A 278 -10.45 -24.90 -28.92
CA ARG A 278 -11.79 -24.94 -29.51
C ARG A 278 -12.58 -23.65 -29.26
N LYS A 279 -12.42 -23.05 -28.07
CA LYS A 279 -13.04 -21.77 -27.71
C LYS A 279 -12.18 -20.60 -28.20
N LEU A 280 -10.85 -20.76 -28.13
CA LEU A 280 -9.87 -19.79 -28.65
C LEU A 280 -9.31 -20.23 -30.01
N LYS A 281 -10.12 -20.06 -31.05
CA LYS A 281 -9.73 -20.37 -32.42
C LYS A 281 -8.69 -19.34 -32.90
N ILE A 282 -7.97 -19.70 -33.96
CA ILE A 282 -7.12 -18.72 -34.65
C ILE A 282 -8.05 -17.88 -35.52
N HIS A 283 -8.11 -16.57 -35.26
CA HIS A 283 -8.98 -15.64 -35.97
C HIS A 283 -8.20 -14.80 -36.99
N TYR A 284 -6.89 -14.63 -36.80
CA TYR A 284 -6.07 -13.75 -37.64
C TYR A 284 -4.70 -14.38 -37.94
N ILE A 285 -4.39 -14.63 -39.22
CA ILE A 285 -3.01 -14.76 -39.69
C ILE A 285 -2.59 -13.35 -40.08
N TYR A 286 -1.93 -12.60 -39.19
CA TYR A 286 -1.19 -11.43 -39.63
C TYR A 286 0.03 -11.96 -40.43
N ARG A 287 0.04 -11.69 -41.75
CA ARG A 287 1.25 -11.78 -42.57
C ARG A 287 2.13 -10.57 -42.31
#